data_AF-L8N3G3-F1
#
_entry.id   AF-L8N3G3-F1
#
_cell.length_a   1.000
_cell.length_b   1.000
_cell.length_c   1.000
_cell.angle_alpha   90.00
_cell.angle_beta   90.00
_cell.angle_gamma   90.00
#
_symmetry.space_group_name_H-M   'P 1'
#
loop_
_entity.id
_entity.type
_entity.pdbx_description
1 polymer ?
#
loop_
_entity_poly.entity_id
_entity_poly.type
_entity_poly.pdbx_seq_one_letter_code
_entity_poly.pdbx_strand_id
1 'polypeptide(L)'
;MTPEESKVLKEHLKAAAAILLNNTPKEELKSFNSIELAVRDHLLKEVAPEIGNFLSSSSKTRTGRSRKIQTSLGTWQIRVKQVAQLGLKKRSRLSPQLEANCLLLSANVSYEMRLGTCTS
;
A
#
# COMPACT_ATOMS: atom_id res chain seq x y z
N MET A 1 -7.47 17.88 9.47
CA MET A 1 -6.10 18.35 9.74
C MET A 1 -6.15 19.83 9.94
N THR A 2 -5.76 20.30 11.11
CA THR A 2 -5.49 21.72 11.32
C THR A 2 -4.19 22.11 10.58
N PRO A 3 -3.97 23.41 10.33
CA PRO A 3 -2.74 23.87 9.69
C PRO A 3 -1.48 23.51 10.50
N GLU A 4 -1.61 23.45 11.82
CA GLU A 4 -0.54 23.09 12.75
C GLU A 4 -0.20 21.61 12.66
N GLU A 5 -1.20 20.72 12.66
CA GLU A 5 -1.02 19.28 12.47
C GLU A 5 -0.33 18.97 11.13
N SER A 6 -0.65 19.71 10.06
CA SER A 6 -0.01 19.54 8.75
C SER A 6 1.46 19.90 8.75
N LYS A 7 1.87 20.92 9.51
CA LYS A 7 3.28 21.32 9.63
C LYS A 7 4.10 20.25 10.35
N VAL A 8 3.61 19.79 11.51
CA VAL A 8 4.25 18.73 12.30
C VAL A 8 4.40 17.46 11.47
N LEU A 9 3.34 17.06 10.76
CA LEU A 9 3.41 15.89 9.88
C LEU A 9 4.47 16.06 8.77
N LYS A 10 4.54 17.24 8.15
CA LYS A 10 5.56 17.52 7.11
C LYS A 10 6.99 17.45 7.65
N GLU A 11 7.23 17.90 8.87
CA GLU A 11 8.55 17.82 9.51
C GLU A 11 8.96 16.36 9.77
N HIS A 12 8.05 15.55 10.31
CA HIS A 12 8.30 14.12 10.51
C HIS A 12 8.54 13.38 9.19
N LEU A 13 7.78 13.71 8.15
CA LEU A 13 7.99 13.10 6.83
C LEU A 13 9.33 13.49 6.20
N LYS A 14 9.78 14.74 6.38
CA LYS A 14 11.12 15.17 5.94
C LYS A 14 12.23 14.44 6.70
N ALA A 15 12.08 14.28 8.01
CA ALA A 15 13.02 13.51 8.82
C ALA A 15 13.07 12.04 8.39
N ALA A 16 11.90 11.42 8.17
CA ALA A 16 11.81 10.06 7.65
C ALA A 16 12.49 9.93 6.27
N ALA A 17 12.24 10.86 5.35
CA ALA A 17 12.86 10.85 4.03
C ALA A 17 14.41 10.94 4.10
N ALA A 18 14.96 11.75 5.01
CA ALA A 18 16.40 11.83 5.21
C ALA A 18 16.99 10.51 5.75
N ILE A 19 16.29 9.84 6.66
CA ILE A 19 16.69 8.53 7.18
C ILE A 19 16.68 7.48 6.06
N LEU A 20 15.62 7.45 5.24
CA LEU A 20 15.52 6.50 4.13
C LEU A 20 16.64 6.70 3.12
N LEU A 21 16.93 7.95 2.73
CA LEU A 21 18.01 8.27 1.79
C LEU A 21 19.38 7.82 2.30
N ASN A 22 19.65 7.98 3.61
CA ASN A 22 20.92 7.57 4.21
C ASN A 22 21.09 6.03 4.25
N ASN A 23 19.99 5.29 4.28
CA ASN A 23 20.00 3.82 4.28
C ASN A 23 19.94 3.21 2.87
N THR A 24 19.73 4.02 1.83
CA THR A 24 19.77 3.55 0.44
C THR A 24 21.22 3.51 -0.06
N PRO A 25 21.71 2.36 -0.59
CA PRO A 25 23.05 2.28 -1.12
C PRO A 25 23.22 3.19 -2.35
N LYS A 26 24.41 3.77 -2.49
CA LYS A 26 24.74 4.69 -3.61
C LYS A 26 24.58 4.06 -4.98
N GLU A 27 24.58 2.74 -5.06
CA GLU A 27 24.38 1.97 -6.29
C GLU A 27 22.94 2.05 -6.81
N GLU A 28 21.95 2.12 -5.91
CA GLU A 28 20.54 2.25 -6.25
C GLU A 28 20.14 3.69 -6.62
N LEU A 29 21.00 4.66 -6.33
CA LEU A 29 20.79 6.07 -6.66
C LEU A 29 21.25 6.47 -8.08
N LYS A 30 21.63 5.49 -8.91
CA LYS A 30 22.21 5.75 -10.25
C LYS A 30 21.19 6.00 -11.34
N SER A 31 19.99 5.43 -11.24
CA SER A 31 18.94 5.55 -12.25
C SER A 31 17.60 5.90 -11.63
N PHE A 32 16.71 6.55 -12.39
CA PHE A 32 15.39 6.89 -11.91
C PHE A 32 14.60 5.63 -11.49
N ASN A 33 14.68 4.56 -12.30
CA ASN A 33 14.03 3.29 -12.01
C ASN A 33 14.55 2.63 -10.72
N SER A 34 15.88 2.63 -10.51
CA SER A 34 16.47 2.06 -9.30
C SER A 34 16.12 2.88 -8.04
N ILE A 35 16.05 4.21 -8.16
CA ILE A 35 15.61 5.08 -7.07
C ILE A 35 14.15 4.79 -6.73
N GLU A 36 13.27 4.68 -7.72
CA GLU A 36 11.85 4.39 -7.51
C GLU A 36 11.65 3.03 -6.83
N LEU A 37 12.37 1.99 -7.28
CA LEU A 37 12.33 0.66 -6.67
C LEU A 37 12.82 0.69 -5.22
N ALA A 38 13.94 1.38 -4.94
CA ALA A 38 14.47 1.50 -3.59
C ALA A 38 13.50 2.24 -2.65
N VAL A 39 12.93 3.36 -3.09
CA VAL A 39 11.94 4.12 -2.32
C VAL A 39 10.69 3.27 -2.06
N ARG A 40 10.20 2.54 -3.07
CA ARG A 40 9.07 1.62 -2.92
C ARG A 40 9.37 0.53 -1.90
N ASP A 41 10.55 -0.06 -1.94
CA ASP A 41 10.97 -1.10 -1.00
C ASP A 41 11.01 -0.58 0.43
N HIS A 42 11.59 0.60 0.65
CA HIS A 42 11.60 1.27 1.94
C HIS A 42 10.18 1.60 2.45
N LEU A 43 9.30 2.07 1.56
CA LEU A 43 7.90 2.34 1.92
C LEU A 43 7.17 1.07 2.35
N LEU A 44 7.39 -0.06 1.67
CA LEU A 44 6.72 -1.32 2.00
C LEU A 44 7.30 -2.01 3.24
N LYS A 45 8.62 -1.90 3.47
CA LYS A 45 9.31 -2.58 4.58
C LYS A 45 9.22 -1.79 5.90
N GLU A 46 9.49 -0.49 5.86
CA GLU A 46 9.66 0.32 7.07
C GLU A 46 8.41 1.16 7.37
N VAL A 47 7.86 1.85 6.36
CA VAL A 47 6.80 2.84 6.57
C VAL A 47 5.41 2.20 6.65
N ALA A 48 5.14 1.21 5.79
CA ALA A 48 3.83 0.57 5.73
C ALA A 48 3.43 -0.08 7.08
N PRO A 49 4.28 -0.87 7.77
CA PRO A 49 3.95 -1.45 9.07
C PRO A 49 3.57 -0.42 10.12
N GLU A 50 4.34 0.67 10.23
CA GLU A 50 4.09 1.77 11.16
C GLU A 50 2.73 2.43 10.90
N ILE A 51 2.43 2.70 9.63
CA ILE A 51 1.15 3.31 9.25
C ILE A 51 -0.01 2.36 9.50
N GLY A 52 0.10 1.06 9.21
CA GLY A 52 -1.06 0.19 9.37
C GLY A 52 -1.41 -0.16 10.81
N ASN A 53 -0.65 0.30 11.80
CA ASN A 53 -1.19 0.48 13.15
C ASN A 53 -2.49 1.30 13.13
N PHE A 54 -2.66 2.24 12.19
CA PHE A 54 -3.91 2.97 11.92
C PHE A 54 -5.10 2.06 11.58
N LEU A 55 -4.88 0.98 10.83
CA LEU A 55 -5.93 0.00 10.51
C LEU A 55 -6.31 -0.82 11.76
N SER A 56 -5.36 -1.05 12.66
CA SER A 56 -5.62 -1.73 13.92
C SER A 56 -6.33 -0.84 14.93
N SER A 57 -5.94 0.45 15.04
CA SER A 57 -6.51 1.41 15.99
C SER A 57 -7.93 1.85 15.60
N SER A 58 -8.24 1.86 14.30
CA SER A 58 -9.59 2.16 13.80
C SER A 58 -10.63 1.08 14.13
N SER A 59 -10.23 -0.14 14.52
CA SER A 59 -11.18 -1.22 14.82
C SER A 59 -11.03 -1.78 16.24
N LYS A 60 -12.05 -1.55 17.09
CA LYS A 60 -12.04 -1.85 18.54
C LYS A 60 -12.13 -3.35 18.90
N THR A 61 -12.06 -4.25 17.93
CA THR A 61 -12.53 -5.64 18.10
C THR A 61 -11.37 -6.64 18.11
N ARG A 62 -10.96 -7.08 19.31
CA ARG A 62 -9.77 -7.94 19.53
C ARG A 62 -10.03 -9.46 19.47
N THR A 63 -11.28 -9.89 19.37
CA THR A 63 -11.66 -11.30 19.49
C THR A 63 -11.89 -11.99 18.14
N GLY A 64 -11.37 -13.21 17.98
CA GLY A 64 -11.67 -14.10 16.85
C GLY A 64 -10.47 -14.51 16.00
N ARG A 65 -10.71 -15.43 15.06
CA ARG A 65 -9.70 -15.97 14.12
C ARG A 65 -9.13 -14.85 13.25
N SER A 66 -7.81 -14.84 13.10
CA SER A 66 -7.09 -13.92 12.21
C SER A 66 -6.98 -14.50 10.80
N ARG A 67 -6.96 -13.64 9.78
CA ARG A 67 -6.62 -14.00 8.40
C ARG A 67 -5.82 -12.91 7.72
N LYS A 68 -5.01 -13.30 6.73
CA LYS A 68 -4.20 -12.38 5.93
C LYS A 68 -5.01 -11.82 4.76
N ILE A 69 -4.91 -10.51 4.52
CA ILE A 69 -5.50 -9.80 3.38
C ILE A 69 -4.39 -9.02 2.67
N GLN A 70 -4.33 -9.14 1.36
CA GLN A 70 -3.42 -8.38 0.51
C GLN A 70 -4.04 -7.03 0.19
N THR A 71 -3.24 -5.98 0.31
CA THR A 71 -3.61 -4.60 0.00
C THR A 71 -2.49 -3.94 -0.80
N SER A 72 -2.76 -2.76 -1.36
CA SER A 72 -1.73 -1.94 -2.00
C SER A 72 -0.60 -1.52 -1.04
N LEU A 73 -0.88 -1.50 0.26
CA LEU A 73 0.07 -1.16 1.32
C LEU A 73 0.75 -2.39 1.93
N GLY A 74 0.61 -3.57 1.32
CA GLY A 74 1.18 -4.83 1.81
C GLY A 74 0.16 -5.79 2.40
N THR A 75 0.65 -6.82 3.09
CA THR A 75 -0.18 -7.88 3.68
C THR A 75 -0.57 -7.54 5.12
N TRP A 76 -1.87 -7.49 5.38
CA TRP A 76 -2.43 -7.16 6.70
C TRP A 76 -3.11 -8.36 7.35
N GLN A 77 -2.94 -8.50 8.66
CA GLN A 77 -3.68 -9.48 9.45
C GLN A 77 -4.93 -8.84 10.04
N ILE A 78 -6.10 -9.31 9.61
CA ILE A 78 -7.40 -8.80 10.05
C ILE A 78 -8.21 -9.92 10.69
N ARG A 79 -8.92 -9.61 11.76
CA ARG A 79 -9.78 -10.56 12.49
C ARG A 79 -11.16 -10.66 11.87
N VAL A 80 -11.79 -11.82 11.99
CA VAL A 80 -13.12 -12.09 11.38
C VAL A 80 -14.21 -11.10 11.83
N LYS A 81 -14.20 -10.63 13.09
CA LYS A 81 -15.17 -9.61 13.53
C LYS A 81 -14.91 -8.23 12.93
N GLN A 82 -13.64 -7.90 12.67
CA GLN A 82 -13.25 -6.65 11.99
C GLN A 82 -13.67 -6.67 10.51
N VAL A 83 -13.66 -7.85 9.85
CA VAL A 83 -14.07 -8.01 8.44
C VAL A 83 -15.49 -7.47 8.20
N ALA A 84 -16.44 -7.79 9.10
CA ALA A 84 -17.82 -7.31 8.96
C ALA A 84 -17.94 -5.80 9.19
N GLN A 85 -17.21 -5.24 10.17
CA GLN A 85 -17.21 -3.81 10.45
C GLN A 85 -16.56 -2.98 9.33
N LEU A 86 -15.50 -3.51 8.73
CA LEU A 86 -14.74 -2.85 7.67
C LEU A 86 -15.33 -3.09 6.26
N GLY A 87 -16.52 -3.70 6.16
CA GLY A 87 -17.20 -3.93 4.88
C GLY A 87 -16.47 -4.90 3.94
N LEU A 88 -15.61 -5.77 4.46
CA LEU A 88 -14.82 -6.70 3.65
C LEU A 88 -15.65 -7.94 3.29
N LYS A 89 -15.58 -8.36 2.01
CA LYS A 89 -16.24 -9.58 1.53
C LYS A 89 -15.75 -10.82 2.29
N LYS A 90 -16.68 -11.69 2.69
CA LYS A 90 -16.33 -12.95 3.36
C LYS A 90 -15.40 -13.77 2.46
N ARG A 91 -14.33 -14.33 3.05
CA ARG A 91 -13.34 -15.21 2.38
C ARG A 91 -12.51 -14.57 1.26
N SER A 92 -12.61 -13.27 0.97
CA SER A 92 -11.76 -12.62 -0.04
C SER A 92 -10.27 -12.63 0.36
N ARG A 93 -9.32 -12.65 -0.57
CA ARG A 93 -7.88 -12.51 -0.21
C ARG A 93 -7.36 -11.10 -0.42
N LEU A 94 -8.07 -10.29 -1.21
CA LEU A 94 -7.69 -8.94 -1.60
C LEU A 94 -8.60 -7.91 -0.89
N SER A 95 -8.08 -6.70 -0.68
CA SER A 95 -8.93 -5.55 -0.35
C SER A 95 -9.75 -5.11 -1.56
N PRO A 96 -10.94 -4.51 -1.34
CA PRO A 96 -11.79 -4.03 -2.42
C PRO A 96 -11.08 -3.07 -3.38
N GLN A 97 -10.26 -2.16 -2.84
CA GLN A 97 -9.49 -1.23 -3.67
C GLN A 97 -8.41 -1.95 -4.49
N LEU A 98 -7.71 -2.93 -3.91
CA LEU A 98 -6.71 -3.68 -4.66
C LEU A 98 -7.36 -4.52 -5.76
N GLU A 99 -8.50 -5.16 -5.47
CA GLU A 99 -9.29 -5.91 -6.44
C GLU A 99 -9.74 -5.01 -7.60
N ALA A 100 -10.25 -3.80 -7.30
CA ALA A 100 -10.62 -2.82 -8.31
C ALA A 100 -9.42 -2.40 -9.18
N ASN A 101 -8.25 -2.13 -8.58
CA ASN A 101 -7.04 -1.78 -9.32
C ASN A 101 -6.59 -2.91 -10.25
N CYS A 102 -6.63 -4.16 -9.79
CA CYS A 102 -6.30 -5.32 -10.62
C CYS A 102 -7.26 -5.46 -11.80
N LEU A 103 -8.56 -5.25 -11.57
CA LEU A 103 -9.57 -5.28 -12.64
C LEU A 103 -9.33 -4.18 -13.68
N LEU A 104 -9.05 -2.95 -13.25
CA LEU A 104 -8.73 -1.84 -14.15
C LEU A 104 -7.49 -2.13 -15.01
N LEU A 105 -6.42 -2.64 -14.40
CA LEU A 105 -5.22 -3.05 -15.14
C LEU A 105 -5.54 -4.15 -16.15
N SER A 106 -6.29 -5.17 -15.75
CA SER A 106 -6.67 -6.26 -16.65
C SER A 106 -7.54 -5.79 -17.82
N ALA A 107 -8.43 -4.83 -17.58
CA ALA A 107 -9.27 -4.24 -18.61
C ALA A 107 -8.41 -3.46 -19.61
N ASN A 108 -7.50 -2.60 -19.13
CA ASN A 108 -6.62 -1.80 -19.99
C ASN A 108 -5.75 -2.68 -20.90
N VAL A 109 -5.09 -3.69 -20.34
CA VAL A 109 -4.27 -4.63 -21.12
C VAL A 109 -5.13 -5.36 -22.16
N SER A 110 -6.36 -5.74 -21.80
CA SER A 110 -7.29 -6.38 -22.74
C SER A 110 -7.70 -5.44 -23.90
N TYR A 111 -7.83 -4.14 -23.65
CA TYR A 111 -8.14 -3.17 -24.70
C TYR A 111 -6.94 -2.91 -25.61
N GLU A 112 -5.72 -2.79 -25.06
CA GLU A 112 -4.49 -2.62 -25.85
C GLU A 112 -4.24 -3.82 -26.77
N MET A 113 -4.38 -5.04 -26.26
CA MET A 113 -4.27 -6.27 -27.07
C MET A 113 -5.30 -6.31 -28.21
N ARG A 114 -6.50 -5.78 -27.98
CA ARG A 114 -7.56 -5.74 -28.99
C ARG A 114 -7.33 -4.68 -30.07
N LEU A 115 -6.68 -3.58 -29.73
CA LEU A 115 -6.34 -2.51 -30.68
C LEU A 115 -5.06 -2.84 -31.48
N GLY A 116 -4.10 -3.56 -30.89
CA GLY A 116 -2.85 -3.97 -31.55
C GLY A 116 -3.00 -5.07 -32.61
N THR A 117 -4.11 -5.82 -32.62
CA THR A 117 -4.39 -6.84 -33.66
C THR A 117 -5.05 -6.28 -34.92
N CYS A 118 -5.32 -4.98 -34.99
CA CYS A 118 -5.93 -4.33 -36.15
C CYS A 118 -4.94 -3.56 -37.03
N THR A 119 -3.65 -3.59 -36.73
CA THR A 119 -2.59 -3.00 -37.57
C THR A 119 -1.75 -4.12 -38.18
N SER A 120 -2.29 -4.77 -39.21
CA SER A 120 -1.57 -5.66 -40.13
C SER A 120 -2.25 -5.62 -41.49
#